data_AF-A0A961D9E2-F1
#
_entry.id   AF-A0A961D9E2-F1
#
_cell.length_a   1.000
_cell.length_b   1.000
_cell.length_c   1.000
_cell.angle_alpha   90.00
_cell.angle_beta   90.00
_cell.angle_gamma   90.00
#
_symmetry.space_group_name_H-M   'P 1'
#
loop_
_entity.id
_entity.type
_entity.pdbx_description
1 polymer ?
#
loop_
_entity_poly.entity_id
_entity_poly.type
_entity_poly.pdbx_seq_one_letter_code
_entity_poly.pdbx_strand_id
1 'polypeptide(L)'
;MAVFIWETAPSASAVLFHTRPWVGAIFCSHHAINAGASWEKILQQLNKLKPDILICYASILERLAWAQLDGRLQLDFTAPGSGISTGGDVLSPGIRTLCEHAFHVQPLDGYGCGESPVIARQWSGMDRLMLLEDLTVFEAVDAQDRPACEGAISDHVLVTPLINRAFPLLRYRLTDRVRLGDVHARWPFRGIDEILGRSGMTFTFHTPEERVIVGLNVFGIHETDPRVVTWQARQTGPSSVECLFTVFPGADAARLTREITANTRAHLDSCDCHQVSCSAHCVPAIEPNPRSGKVDMFVPLPAHGGAPIA
;
A
#
# COMPACT_ATOMS: atom_id res chain seq x y z
N MET A 1 20.45 4.72 9.62
CA MET A 1 20.01 5.31 8.34
C MET A 1 18.70 4.66 7.90
N ALA A 2 17.72 5.45 7.47
CA ALA A 2 16.44 4.96 6.99
C ALA A 2 16.35 5.06 5.45
N VAL A 3 15.79 4.04 4.80
CA VAL A 3 15.42 4.09 3.39
C VAL A 3 13.92 3.94 3.25
N PHE A 4 13.37 4.79 2.39
CA PHE A 4 11.97 4.83 2.07
C PHE A 4 11.75 4.44 0.60
N ILE A 5 10.86 3.47 0.31
CA ILE A 5 10.48 3.11 -1.08
C ILE A 5 9.00 3.50 -1.35
N TRP A 6 8.78 4.63 -2.03
CA TRP A 6 7.46 5.23 -2.32
C TRP A 6 7.39 5.85 -3.72
N GLU A 7 6.19 6.22 -4.18
CA GLU A 7 6.00 7.01 -5.41
C GLU A 7 6.66 8.41 -5.35
N THR A 8 6.84 9.03 -6.52
CA THR A 8 7.60 10.26 -6.74
C THR A 8 6.97 11.57 -6.27
N ALA A 9 5.73 11.57 -5.78
CA ALA A 9 5.20 12.73 -5.07
C ALA A 9 5.57 12.60 -3.59
N PRO A 10 5.88 13.68 -2.86
CA PRO A 10 6.14 13.54 -1.44
C PRO A 10 4.86 13.00 -0.80
N SER A 11 4.89 11.73 -0.39
CA SER A 11 3.88 11.19 0.50
C SER A 11 3.79 12.11 1.71
N ALA A 12 2.61 12.26 2.31
CA ALA A 12 2.44 13.20 3.43
C ALA A 12 3.43 12.92 4.59
N SER A 13 3.95 11.69 4.69
CA SER A 13 5.05 11.30 5.59
C SER A 13 6.46 11.72 5.12
N ALA A 14 6.69 11.91 3.82
CA ALA A 14 7.97 12.38 3.25
C ALA A 14 8.12 13.91 3.21
N VAL A 15 7.02 14.67 3.21
CA VAL A 15 7.04 16.15 3.12
C VAL A 15 7.93 16.79 4.20
N LEU A 16 7.93 16.25 5.42
CA LEU A 16 8.73 16.81 6.53
C LEU A 16 10.24 16.71 6.25
N PHE A 17 10.66 15.65 5.58
CA PHE A 17 12.05 15.42 5.17
C PHE A 17 12.49 16.31 4.01
N HIS A 18 11.58 16.65 3.10
CA HIS A 18 11.86 17.55 1.98
C HIS A 18 11.81 19.02 2.37
N THR A 19 10.88 19.40 3.25
CA THR A 19 10.67 20.81 3.64
C THR A 19 11.56 21.25 4.80
N ARG A 20 12.01 20.32 5.66
CA ARG A 20 12.88 20.60 6.81
C ARG A 20 14.00 19.56 6.95
N PRO A 21 14.88 19.41 5.95
CA PRO A 21 15.94 18.38 5.94
C PRO A 21 16.90 18.49 7.15
N TRP A 22 17.07 19.68 7.72
CA TRP A 22 17.88 19.88 8.93
C TRP A 22 17.29 19.20 10.17
N VAL A 23 15.95 19.04 10.26
CA VAL A 23 15.30 18.31 11.36
C VAL A 23 15.54 16.82 11.20
N GLY A 24 15.40 16.29 9.98
CA GLY A 24 15.70 14.89 9.68
C GLY A 24 17.15 14.53 10.03
N ALA A 25 18.09 15.39 9.63
CA ALA A 25 19.52 15.21 9.89
C ALA A 25 19.92 15.13 11.37
N ILE A 26 19.10 15.65 12.29
CA ILE A 26 19.35 15.56 13.74
C ILE A 26 19.10 14.15 14.29
N PHE A 27 18.17 13.39 13.68
CA PHE A 27 17.73 12.09 14.21
C PHE A 27 18.17 10.91 13.35
N CYS A 28 18.02 11.00 12.02
CA CYS A 28 18.32 9.91 11.10
C CYS A 28 18.54 10.41 9.67
N SER A 29 19.67 10.05 9.05
CA SER A 29 19.84 10.20 7.60
C SER A 29 18.82 9.33 6.87
N HIS A 30 18.08 9.93 5.94
CA HIS A 30 17.04 9.25 5.17
C HIS A 30 17.34 9.28 3.67
N HIS A 31 16.90 8.26 2.95
CA HIS A 31 16.94 8.20 1.49
C HIS A 31 15.58 7.78 0.94
N ALA A 32 15.13 8.40 -0.14
CA ALA A 32 13.94 7.97 -0.87
C ALA A 32 14.36 7.25 -2.16
N ILE A 33 13.77 6.09 -2.40
CA ILE A 33 13.85 5.33 -3.64
C ILE A 33 12.45 5.36 -4.26
N ASN A 34 12.38 5.74 -5.53
CA ASN A 34 11.11 5.71 -6.27
C ASN A 34 10.66 4.26 -6.43
N ALA A 35 9.47 3.92 -5.91
CA ALA A 35 8.82 2.62 -6.09
C ALA A 35 8.65 2.27 -7.58
N GLY A 36 8.39 3.26 -8.43
CA GLY A 36 8.27 3.15 -9.89
C GLY A 36 9.60 3.08 -10.65
N ALA A 37 10.75 3.06 -9.99
CA ALA A 37 12.03 2.77 -10.65
C ALA A 37 12.08 1.31 -11.14
N SER A 38 12.94 1.02 -12.12
CA SER A 38 13.19 -0.37 -12.53
C SER A 38 13.68 -1.20 -11.33
N TRP A 39 13.30 -2.48 -11.32
CA TRP A 39 13.60 -3.37 -10.21
C TRP A 39 15.10 -3.47 -9.92
N GLU A 40 15.90 -3.58 -10.97
CA GLU A 40 17.36 -3.64 -10.91
C GLU A 40 17.94 -2.37 -10.27
N LYS A 41 17.38 -1.20 -10.57
CA LYS A 41 17.82 0.07 -9.98
C LYS A 41 17.50 0.13 -8.49
N ILE A 42 16.32 -0.34 -8.08
CA ILE A 42 15.93 -0.43 -6.66
C ILE A 42 16.93 -1.33 -5.90
N LEU A 43 17.21 -2.53 -6.43
CA LEU A 43 18.16 -3.46 -5.81
C LEU A 43 19.58 -2.87 -5.72
N GLN A 44 20.08 -2.24 -6.80
CA GLN A 44 21.39 -1.59 -6.82
C GLN A 44 21.49 -0.48 -5.76
N GLN A 45 20.46 0.36 -5.64
CA GLN A 45 20.43 1.42 -4.64
C GLN A 45 20.41 0.85 -3.22
N LEU A 46 19.60 -0.18 -2.95
CA LEU A 46 19.53 -0.81 -1.63
C LEU A 46 20.85 -1.49 -1.24
N ASN A 47 21.48 -2.25 -2.13
CA ASN A 47 22.78 -2.88 -1.87
C ASN A 47 23.91 -1.87 -1.62
N LYS A 48 23.81 -0.68 -2.22
CA LYS A 48 24.75 0.42 -1.98
C LYS A 48 24.48 1.10 -0.63
N LEU A 49 23.21 1.31 -0.30
CA LEU A 49 22.78 2.07 0.87
C LEU A 49 22.90 1.23 2.16
N LYS A 50 22.46 -0.04 2.14
CA LYS A 50 22.38 -0.93 3.31
C LYS A 50 21.69 -0.26 4.52
N PRO A 51 20.38 0.04 4.42
CA PRO A 51 19.64 0.69 5.50
C PRO A 51 19.55 -0.13 6.78
N ASP A 52 19.60 0.56 7.91
CA ASP A 52 19.21 0.01 9.22
C ASP A 52 17.69 -0.07 9.34
N ILE A 53 16.98 0.90 8.76
CA ILE A 53 15.51 0.95 8.77
C ILE A 53 15.02 0.97 7.33
N LEU A 54 14.24 -0.04 6.95
CA LEU A 54 13.54 -0.07 5.67
C LEU A 54 12.06 0.19 5.88
N ILE A 55 11.52 1.16 5.17
CA ILE A 55 10.09 1.42 5.14
C ILE A 55 9.65 1.29 3.68
N CYS A 56 8.59 0.53 3.40
CA CYS A 56 8.07 0.34 2.03
C CYS A 56 6.62 -0.20 2.03
N TYR A 57 6.03 -0.37 0.85
CA TYR A 57 4.81 -1.16 0.68
C TYR A 57 5.08 -2.65 0.95
N ALA A 58 4.13 -3.38 1.52
CA ALA A 58 4.23 -4.82 1.77
C ALA A 58 4.42 -5.61 0.46
N SER A 59 3.78 -5.19 -0.64
CA SER A 59 4.01 -5.75 -1.98
C SER A 59 5.45 -5.62 -2.47
N ILE A 60 6.12 -4.49 -2.19
CA ILE A 60 7.54 -4.32 -2.51
C ILE A 60 8.38 -5.18 -1.58
N LEU A 61 8.04 -5.22 -0.29
CA LEU A 61 8.77 -6.01 0.69
C LEU A 61 8.81 -7.50 0.33
N GLU A 62 7.69 -8.06 -0.13
CA GLU A 62 7.62 -9.46 -0.60
C GLU A 62 8.66 -9.72 -1.70
N ARG A 63 8.74 -8.85 -2.71
CA ARG A 63 9.72 -8.98 -3.80
C ARG A 63 11.16 -8.82 -3.30
N LEU A 64 11.40 -7.93 -2.35
CA LEU A 64 12.72 -7.74 -1.75
C LEU A 64 13.14 -8.98 -0.95
N ALA A 65 12.21 -9.62 -0.25
CA ALA A 65 12.48 -10.84 0.50
C ALA A 65 12.89 -12.00 -0.43
N TRP A 66 12.21 -12.18 -1.57
CA TRP A 66 12.66 -13.13 -2.59
C TRP A 66 14.04 -12.78 -3.15
N ALA A 67 14.29 -11.51 -3.48
CA ALA A 67 15.60 -11.08 -3.97
C ALA A 67 16.73 -11.29 -2.95
N GLN A 68 16.44 -11.20 -1.65
CA GLN A 68 17.38 -11.50 -0.58
C GLN A 68 17.70 -13.01 -0.52
N LEU A 69 16.66 -13.87 -0.61
CA LEU A 69 16.85 -15.32 -0.64
C LEU A 69 17.61 -15.79 -1.88
N ASP A 70 17.39 -15.14 -3.02
CA ASP A 70 18.10 -15.41 -4.28
C ASP A 70 19.52 -14.82 -4.32
N GLY A 71 19.96 -14.11 -3.27
CA GLY A 71 21.28 -13.49 -3.17
C GLY A 71 21.49 -12.23 -4.04
N ARG A 72 20.43 -11.74 -4.70
CA ARG A 72 20.44 -10.49 -5.47
C ARG A 72 20.43 -9.25 -4.56
N LEU A 73 19.90 -9.38 -3.35
CA LEU A 73 19.84 -8.36 -2.31
C LEU A 73 20.64 -8.85 -1.09
N GLN A 74 21.33 -7.91 -0.43
CA GLN A 74 22.19 -8.19 0.72
C GLN A 74 21.96 -7.16 1.83
N LEU A 75 20.78 -7.23 2.45
CA LEU A 75 20.41 -6.43 3.62
C LEU A 75 20.58 -7.23 4.91
N ASP A 76 20.82 -6.51 6.00
CA ASP A 76 20.99 -7.07 7.34
C ASP A 76 20.29 -6.16 8.35
N PHE A 77 19.34 -6.72 9.10
CA PHE A 77 18.56 -6.03 10.12
C PHE A 77 18.81 -6.58 11.53
N THR A 78 19.92 -7.30 11.75
CA THR A 78 20.25 -7.90 13.05
C THR A 78 20.79 -6.90 14.07
N ALA A 79 21.22 -5.72 13.64
CA ALA A 79 21.74 -4.69 14.53
C ALA A 79 20.63 -4.09 15.44
N PRO A 80 20.96 -3.69 16.68
CA PRO A 80 20.00 -3.04 17.56
C PRO A 80 19.42 -1.75 16.95
N GLY A 81 18.09 -1.63 16.94
CA GLY A 81 17.40 -0.48 16.37
C GLY A 81 17.18 -0.55 14.86
N SER A 82 17.61 -1.63 14.21
CA SER A 82 17.27 -1.93 12.82
C SER A 82 15.90 -2.59 12.72
N GLY A 83 15.26 -2.45 11.55
CA GLY A 83 13.98 -3.11 11.31
C GLY A 83 13.30 -2.70 10.01
N ILE A 84 12.19 -3.39 9.75
CA ILE A 84 11.38 -3.20 8.56
C ILE A 84 9.98 -2.76 8.98
N SER A 85 9.44 -1.74 8.33
CA SER A 85 8.06 -1.31 8.53
C SER A 85 7.31 -1.17 7.20
N THR A 86 6.06 -1.61 7.17
CA THR A 86 5.19 -1.52 6.01
C THR A 86 4.05 -0.53 6.20
N GLY A 87 3.42 -0.15 5.10
CA GLY A 87 2.17 0.60 5.09
C GLY A 87 1.62 0.73 3.67
N GLY A 88 0.37 1.16 3.54
CA GLY A 88 -0.28 1.41 2.25
C GLY A 88 -1.03 0.20 1.66
N ASP A 89 -0.53 -1.03 1.83
CA ASP A 89 -1.16 -2.27 1.34
C ASP A 89 -1.02 -3.43 2.34
N VAL A 90 -1.63 -4.59 2.08
CA VAL A 90 -1.74 -5.67 3.07
C VAL A 90 -0.41 -6.35 3.36
N LEU A 91 0.00 -6.32 4.63
CA LEU A 91 1.06 -7.21 5.13
C LEU A 91 0.47 -8.57 5.53
N SER A 92 0.49 -9.52 4.60
CA SER A 92 -0.08 -10.86 4.80
C SER A 92 0.78 -11.74 5.72
N PRO A 93 0.20 -12.78 6.36
CA PRO A 93 0.98 -13.78 7.11
C PRO A 93 2.06 -14.46 6.26
N GLY A 94 1.80 -14.65 4.96
CA GLY A 94 2.79 -15.19 4.01
C GLY A 94 4.00 -14.28 3.86
N ILE A 95 3.78 -12.98 3.67
CA ILE A 95 4.86 -11.99 3.57
C ILE A 95 5.66 -11.92 4.89
N ARG A 96 4.97 -11.98 6.05
CA ARG A 96 5.63 -12.03 7.36
C ARG A 96 6.57 -13.23 7.50
N THR A 97 6.10 -14.41 7.10
CA THR A 97 6.88 -15.66 7.15
C THR A 97 8.07 -15.58 6.20
N LEU A 98 7.86 -15.07 4.99
CA LEU A 98 8.91 -14.88 4.00
C LEU A 98 9.99 -13.91 4.51
N CYS A 99 9.60 -12.81 5.16
CA CYS A 99 10.53 -11.84 5.74
C CYS A 99 11.35 -12.44 6.89
N GLU A 100 10.75 -13.28 7.73
CA GLU A 100 11.49 -13.98 8.79
C GLU A 100 12.61 -14.85 8.21
N HIS A 101 12.32 -15.57 7.13
CA HIS A 101 13.29 -16.41 6.45
C HIS A 101 14.38 -15.59 5.74
N ALA A 102 13.99 -14.49 5.08
CA ALA A 102 14.91 -13.69 4.28
C ALA A 102 15.80 -12.76 5.11
N PHE A 103 15.22 -12.13 6.15
CA PHE A 103 15.81 -11.01 6.87
C PHE A 103 16.00 -11.26 8.37
N HIS A 104 15.49 -12.39 8.90
CA HIS A 104 15.52 -12.71 10.33
C HIS A 104 14.85 -11.65 11.22
N VAL A 105 13.82 -10.98 10.68
CA VAL A 105 13.04 -9.98 11.41
C VAL A 105 11.58 -10.00 10.95
N GLN A 106 10.67 -9.85 11.92
CA GLN A 106 9.26 -9.61 11.64
C GLN A 106 9.03 -8.15 11.23
N PRO A 107 8.45 -7.89 10.04
CA PRO A 107 8.09 -6.52 9.66
C PRO A 107 6.94 -5.99 10.51
N LEU A 108 7.00 -4.69 10.83
CA LEU A 108 5.96 -3.96 11.57
C LEU A 108 4.99 -3.28 10.61
N ASP A 109 3.68 -3.43 10.79
CA ASP A 109 2.70 -2.74 9.96
C ASP A 109 2.35 -1.34 10.47
N GLY A 110 1.84 -0.51 9.55
CA GLY A 110 1.31 0.81 9.82
C GLY A 110 0.02 1.04 9.06
N TYR A 111 -0.88 1.80 9.66
CA TYR A 111 -2.13 2.22 9.05
C TYR A 111 -2.24 3.74 9.02
N GLY A 112 -2.63 4.26 7.86
CA GLY A 112 -2.74 5.67 7.55
C GLY A 112 -3.33 5.86 6.16
N CYS A 113 -3.63 7.11 5.81
CA CYS A 113 -4.10 7.52 4.50
C CYS A 113 -3.47 8.86 4.10
N GLY A 114 -3.76 9.38 2.90
CA GLY A 114 -3.22 10.67 2.45
C GLY A 114 -3.62 11.83 3.36
N GLU A 115 -4.85 11.78 3.89
CA GLU A 115 -5.45 12.79 4.77
C GLU A 115 -4.95 12.71 6.21
N SER A 116 -4.63 11.49 6.67
CA SER A 116 -4.10 11.20 7.99
C SER A 116 -2.96 10.16 7.88
N PRO A 117 -1.73 10.61 7.62
CA PRO A 117 -0.62 9.70 7.31
C PRO A 117 -0.18 8.78 8.46
N VAL A 118 -0.63 9.05 9.70
CA VAL A 118 -0.30 8.21 10.85
C VAL A 118 -1.56 8.04 11.71
N ILE A 119 -2.25 6.90 11.55
CA ILE A 119 -3.47 6.54 12.31
C ILE A 119 -3.17 5.46 13.34
N ALA A 120 -2.48 4.39 12.94
CA ALA A 120 -2.09 3.30 13.84
C ALA A 120 -0.74 2.71 13.46
N ARG A 121 -0.04 2.10 14.41
CA ARG A 121 1.21 1.37 14.17
C ARG A 121 1.31 0.10 15.00
N GLN A 122 1.95 -0.90 14.44
CA GLN A 122 2.39 -2.08 15.18
C GLN A 122 3.69 -1.73 15.91
N TRP A 123 3.79 -2.14 17.17
CA TRP A 123 5.04 -2.08 17.93
C TRP A 123 5.64 -3.48 18.04
N SER A 124 6.95 -3.54 18.28
CA SER A 124 7.64 -4.80 18.47
C SER A 124 7.03 -5.60 19.64
N GLY A 125 6.80 -6.89 19.42
CA GLY A 125 6.14 -7.77 20.37
C GLY A 125 4.62 -7.60 20.48
N MET A 126 3.98 -6.93 19.51
CA MET A 126 2.52 -6.83 19.43
C MET A 126 2.00 -7.46 18.15
N ASP A 127 0.87 -8.17 18.25
CA ASP A 127 0.25 -8.86 17.11
C ASP A 127 -0.82 -8.01 16.40
N ARG A 128 -1.02 -6.76 16.87
CA ARG A 128 -2.04 -5.85 16.36
C ARG A 128 -1.51 -4.44 16.18
N LEU A 129 -2.22 -3.64 15.38
CA LEU A 129 -1.96 -2.22 15.26
C LEU A 129 -2.50 -1.49 16.49
N MET A 130 -1.72 -0.58 17.06
CA MET A 130 -2.14 0.31 18.13
C MET A 130 -2.55 1.65 17.53
N LEU A 131 -3.75 2.11 17.83
CA LEU A 131 -4.20 3.44 17.43
C LEU A 131 -3.34 4.51 18.10
N LEU A 132 -3.11 5.62 17.40
CA LEU A 132 -2.43 6.80 17.93
C LEU A 132 -3.47 7.88 18.19
N GLU A 133 -4.30 7.63 19.20
CA GLU A 133 -5.52 8.41 19.49
C GLU A 133 -5.22 9.82 20.04
N ASP A 134 -3.97 10.06 20.41
CA ASP A 134 -3.41 11.38 20.71
C ASP A 134 -3.12 12.21 19.44
N LEU A 135 -2.94 11.55 18.28
CA LEU A 135 -2.70 12.20 17.00
C LEU A 135 -3.93 12.26 16.10
N THR A 136 -4.85 11.31 16.23
CA THR A 136 -6.06 11.19 15.41
C THR A 136 -7.23 10.66 16.24
N VAL A 137 -8.34 11.39 16.31
CA VAL A 137 -9.59 10.82 16.83
C VAL A 137 -10.10 9.79 15.82
N PHE A 138 -10.33 8.58 16.29
CA PHE A 138 -10.70 7.44 15.46
C PHE A 138 -12.04 6.84 15.89
N GLU A 139 -13.01 6.88 14.99
CA GLU A 139 -14.37 6.40 15.24
C GLU A 139 -14.73 5.29 14.26
N ALA A 140 -14.78 4.05 14.74
CA ALA A 140 -15.35 2.92 14.00
C ALA A 140 -16.87 2.95 14.18
N VAL A 141 -17.61 3.12 13.09
CA VAL A 141 -19.05 3.42 13.14
C VAL A 141 -19.90 2.48 12.27
N ASP A 142 -21.19 2.39 12.59
CA ASP A 142 -22.20 1.77 11.74
C ASP A 142 -22.61 2.68 10.56
N ALA A 143 -23.53 2.19 9.71
CA ALA A 143 -24.02 2.92 8.55
C ALA A 143 -24.82 4.20 8.90
N GLN A 144 -25.12 4.44 10.18
CA GLN A 144 -25.79 5.64 10.68
C GLN A 144 -24.82 6.54 11.48
N ASP A 145 -23.51 6.35 11.30
CA ASP A 145 -22.44 7.10 11.97
C ASP A 145 -22.45 6.98 13.51
N ARG A 146 -23.07 5.92 14.05
CA ARG A 146 -23.06 5.61 15.49
C ARG A 146 -21.90 4.65 15.80
N PRO A 147 -21.33 4.67 17.01
CA PRO A 147 -20.28 3.73 17.38
C PRO A 147 -20.70 2.28 17.07
N ALA A 148 -19.83 1.56 16.37
CA ALA A 148 -20.05 0.15 16.10
C ALA A 148 -20.09 -0.64 17.42
N CYS A 149 -20.84 -1.74 17.44
CA CYS A 149 -20.83 -2.65 18.59
C CYS A 149 -19.41 -3.17 18.86
N GLU A 150 -19.08 -3.35 20.14
CA GLU A 150 -17.79 -3.89 20.55
C GLU A 150 -17.51 -5.25 19.86
N GLY A 151 -16.29 -5.40 19.32
CA GLY A 151 -15.89 -6.59 18.56
C GLY A 151 -16.54 -6.74 17.18
N ALA A 152 -17.47 -5.87 16.78
CA ALA A 152 -18.06 -5.90 15.44
C ALA A 152 -17.14 -5.21 14.42
N ILE A 153 -17.26 -5.65 13.16
CA ILE A 153 -16.69 -4.94 12.02
C ILE A 153 -17.54 -3.69 11.75
N SER A 154 -16.90 -2.53 11.67
CA SER A 154 -17.57 -1.28 11.32
C SER A 154 -18.11 -1.27 9.89
N ASP A 155 -19.04 -0.36 9.61
CA ASP A 155 -19.46 -0.03 8.24
C ASP A 155 -18.42 0.83 7.54
N HIS A 156 -17.83 1.77 8.29
CA HIS A 156 -16.74 2.62 7.84
C HIS A 156 -16.00 3.22 9.05
N VAL A 157 -15.05 4.12 8.81
CA VAL A 157 -14.30 4.82 9.85
C VAL A 157 -14.41 6.33 9.65
N LEU A 158 -14.56 7.08 10.72
CA LEU A 158 -14.43 8.53 10.72
C LEU A 158 -13.14 8.92 11.44
N VAL A 159 -12.34 9.79 10.82
CA VAL A 159 -11.07 10.26 11.38
C VAL A 159 -11.05 11.77 11.53
N THR A 160 -10.47 12.25 12.64
CA THR A 160 -10.18 13.67 12.86
C THR A 160 -8.70 13.81 13.22
N PRO A 161 -7.82 14.11 12.25
CA PRO A 161 -6.40 14.33 12.51
C PRO A 161 -6.21 15.58 13.39
N LEU A 162 -5.59 15.42 14.56
CA LEU A 162 -5.48 16.48 15.57
C LEU A 162 -4.27 17.41 15.34
N ILE A 163 -3.34 17.00 14.47
CA ILE A 163 -2.09 17.72 14.20
C ILE A 163 -2.05 18.35 12.80
N ASN A 164 -3.04 18.11 11.94
CA ASN A 164 -3.08 18.67 10.59
C ASN A 164 -3.64 20.10 10.61
N ARG A 165 -2.75 21.10 10.71
CA ARG A 165 -3.14 22.52 10.73
C ARG A 165 -3.42 23.12 9.36
N ALA A 166 -2.90 22.51 8.29
CA ALA A 166 -3.06 23.02 6.93
C ALA A 166 -4.42 22.66 6.34
N PHE A 167 -4.88 21.43 6.62
CA PHE A 167 -6.15 20.91 6.15
C PHE A 167 -6.87 20.20 7.31
N PRO A 168 -7.50 20.95 8.24
CA PRO A 168 -8.19 20.36 9.37
C PRO A 168 -9.42 19.61 8.88
N LEU A 169 -9.41 18.30 9.07
CA LEU A 169 -10.48 17.40 8.69
C LEU A 169 -11.21 16.95 9.95
N LEU A 170 -12.53 17.10 9.96
CA LEU A 170 -13.40 16.71 11.07
C LEU A 170 -14.29 15.56 10.62
N ARG A 171 -14.25 14.45 11.36
CA ARG A 171 -15.02 13.22 11.08
C ARG A 171 -14.95 12.84 9.59
N TYR A 172 -13.77 12.90 9.00
CA TYR A 172 -13.56 12.56 7.61
C TYR A 172 -13.77 11.06 7.41
N ARG A 173 -14.66 10.70 6.47
CA ARG A 173 -15.02 9.31 6.23
C ARG A 173 -13.96 8.60 5.41
N LEU A 174 -13.30 7.63 6.04
CA LEU A 174 -12.55 6.59 5.36
C LEU A 174 -13.48 5.40 5.11
N THR A 175 -13.38 4.83 3.92
CA THR A 175 -14.18 3.67 3.53
C THR A 175 -13.66 2.35 4.13
N ASP A 176 -12.58 2.37 4.90
CA ASP A 176 -12.05 1.19 5.59
C ASP A 176 -13.04 0.67 6.62
N ARG A 177 -13.16 -0.65 6.69
CA ARG A 177 -13.98 -1.33 7.70
C ARG A 177 -13.05 -2.01 8.68
N VAL A 178 -13.26 -1.78 9.97
CA VAL A 178 -12.30 -2.24 10.99
C VAL A 178 -13.01 -2.93 12.13
N ARG A 179 -12.32 -3.88 12.76
CA ARG A 179 -12.67 -4.38 14.09
C ARG A 179 -11.71 -3.76 15.09
N LEU A 180 -12.26 -2.98 16.02
CA LEU A 180 -11.49 -2.48 17.15
C LEU A 180 -11.32 -3.57 18.20
N GLY A 181 -10.11 -3.63 18.74
CA GLY A 181 -9.78 -4.42 19.91
C GLY A 181 -9.65 -3.55 21.16
N ASP A 182 -9.49 -4.22 22.29
CA ASP A 182 -9.42 -3.57 23.60
C ASP A 182 -8.23 -2.61 23.74
N VAL A 183 -8.33 -1.71 24.72
CA VAL A 183 -7.19 -0.92 25.19
C VAL A 183 -6.07 -1.85 25.67
N HIS A 184 -4.85 -1.60 25.23
CA HIS A 184 -3.72 -2.42 25.63
C HIS A 184 -3.35 -2.21 27.12
N ALA A 185 -3.01 -3.27 27.85
CA ALA A 185 -2.78 -3.18 29.30
C ALA A 185 -1.68 -2.18 29.72
N ARG A 186 -0.66 -1.98 28.88
CA ARG A 186 0.47 -1.05 29.12
C ARG A 186 0.35 0.31 28.44
N TRP A 187 -0.63 0.50 27.55
CA TRP A 187 -0.70 1.70 26.71
C TRP A 187 -2.14 2.18 26.60
N PRO A 188 -2.40 3.49 26.70
CA PRO A 188 -3.76 4.03 26.83
C PRO A 188 -4.55 4.03 25.51
N PHE A 189 -4.14 3.24 24.52
CA PHE A 189 -4.72 3.23 23.18
C PHE A 189 -5.40 1.90 22.87
N ARG A 190 -6.49 1.99 22.11
CA ARG A 190 -7.19 0.83 21.54
C ARG A 190 -6.36 0.17 20.44
N GLY A 191 -6.59 -1.13 20.24
CA GLY A 191 -6.03 -1.89 19.13
C GLY A 191 -6.95 -1.89 17.90
N ILE A 192 -6.38 -2.18 16.74
CA ILE A 192 -7.15 -2.62 15.56
C ILE A 192 -6.80 -4.08 15.32
N ASP A 193 -7.81 -4.95 15.47
CA ASP A 193 -7.66 -6.40 15.34
C ASP A 193 -7.79 -6.86 13.89
N GLU A 194 -8.61 -6.17 13.09
CA GLU A 194 -8.79 -6.45 11.66
C GLU A 194 -9.08 -5.17 10.87
N ILE A 195 -8.49 -5.06 9.67
CA ILE A 195 -8.80 -4.03 8.68
C ILE A 195 -9.21 -4.73 7.39
N LEU A 196 -10.42 -4.47 6.91
CA LEU A 196 -10.93 -4.95 5.62
C LEU A 196 -10.79 -3.87 4.54
N GLY A 197 -10.56 -4.31 3.31
CA GLY A 197 -10.47 -3.42 2.14
C GLY A 197 -9.06 -2.96 1.80
N ARG A 198 -8.04 -3.40 2.55
CA ARG A 198 -6.67 -3.44 2.04
C ARG A 198 -6.54 -4.70 1.19
N SER A 199 -5.99 -4.56 -0.01
CA SER A 199 -5.69 -5.67 -0.92
C SER A 199 -4.21 -5.62 -1.31
N GLY A 200 -3.63 -6.77 -1.64
CA GLY A 200 -2.28 -6.82 -2.18
C GLY A 200 -2.22 -6.12 -3.55
N MET A 201 -1.18 -5.35 -3.80
CA MET A 201 -1.04 -4.56 -5.02
C MET A 201 -0.22 -5.26 -6.11
N THR A 202 0.18 -6.53 -5.95
CA THR A 202 1.05 -7.23 -6.90
C THR A 202 0.29 -8.00 -7.97
N PHE A 203 0.76 -7.92 -9.22
CA PHE A 203 0.36 -8.79 -10.31
C PHE A 203 1.49 -9.74 -10.66
N THR A 204 1.21 -11.05 -10.68
CA THR A 204 2.17 -12.07 -11.11
C THR A 204 1.79 -12.52 -12.51
N PHE A 205 2.62 -12.16 -13.50
CA PHE A 205 2.43 -12.56 -14.88
C PHE A 205 3.30 -13.76 -15.22
N HIS A 206 2.66 -14.77 -15.82
CA HIS A 206 3.34 -15.96 -16.32
C HIS A 206 4.03 -15.60 -17.64
N THR A 207 5.26 -15.14 -17.49
CA THR A 207 6.25 -14.90 -18.54
C THR A 207 7.30 -16.03 -18.49
N PRO A 208 8.15 -16.25 -19.50
CA PRO A 208 9.23 -17.23 -19.41
C PRO A 208 10.11 -17.08 -18.14
N GLU A 209 10.25 -15.85 -17.64
CA GLU A 209 11.00 -15.52 -16.41
C GLU A 209 10.11 -15.26 -15.18
N GLU A 210 8.80 -15.51 -15.23
CA GLU A 210 7.81 -15.22 -14.17
C GLU A 210 7.95 -13.83 -13.51
N ARG A 211 7.23 -12.83 -14.05
CA ARG A 211 7.40 -11.43 -13.64
C ARG A 211 6.32 -10.99 -12.65
N VAL A 212 6.77 -10.53 -11.48
CA VAL A 212 5.92 -9.86 -10.48
C VAL A 212 6.04 -8.35 -10.63
N ILE A 213 4.92 -7.67 -10.78
CA ILE A 213 4.85 -6.20 -10.88
C ILE A 213 4.01 -5.64 -9.73
N VAL A 214 4.49 -4.55 -9.13
CA VAL A 214 3.69 -3.77 -8.16
C VAL A 214 2.76 -2.87 -8.95
N GLY A 215 1.46 -3.13 -8.84
CA GLY A 215 0.38 -2.46 -9.57
C GLY A 215 0.40 -0.95 -9.43
N LEU A 216 0.85 -0.42 -8.29
CA LEU A 216 1.03 1.02 -8.08
C LEU A 216 1.92 1.64 -9.17
N ASN A 217 3.02 0.98 -9.53
CA ASN A 217 3.94 1.47 -10.54
C ASN A 217 3.31 1.55 -11.93
N VAL A 218 2.42 0.60 -12.26
CA VAL A 218 1.82 0.44 -13.59
C VAL A 218 0.58 1.30 -13.75
N PHE A 219 -0.31 1.25 -12.76
CA PHE A 219 -1.68 1.76 -12.86
C PHE A 219 -1.93 2.99 -11.97
N GLY A 220 -1.05 3.29 -11.00
CA GLY A 220 -1.14 4.49 -10.16
C GLY A 220 -1.09 5.79 -10.97
N ILE A 221 -0.53 5.78 -12.19
CA ILE A 221 -0.55 6.95 -13.09
C ILE A 221 -1.97 7.44 -13.38
N HIS A 222 -2.96 6.54 -13.40
CA HIS A 222 -4.36 6.90 -13.65
C HIS A 222 -5.00 7.65 -12.48
N GLU A 223 -4.50 7.47 -11.26
CA GLU A 223 -4.95 8.19 -10.07
C GLU A 223 -4.69 9.69 -10.18
N THR A 224 -3.65 10.09 -10.90
CA THR A 224 -3.28 11.49 -11.07
C THR A 224 -3.97 12.18 -12.26
N ASP A 225 -4.71 11.44 -13.09
CA ASP A 225 -5.41 12.02 -14.24
C ASP A 225 -6.72 12.70 -13.79
N PRO A 226 -6.84 14.04 -13.88
CA PRO A 226 -8.02 14.76 -13.39
C PRO A 226 -9.29 14.47 -14.19
N ARG A 227 -9.21 13.72 -15.30
CA ARG A 227 -10.35 13.33 -16.12
C ARG A 227 -10.96 12.00 -15.69
N VAL A 228 -10.24 11.19 -14.92
CA VAL A 228 -10.67 9.89 -14.41
C VAL A 228 -11.29 10.06 -13.02
N VAL A 229 -12.46 9.48 -12.80
CA VAL A 229 -13.17 9.54 -11.50
C VAL A 229 -12.75 8.37 -10.61
N THR A 230 -12.76 7.16 -11.16
CA THR A 230 -12.26 5.96 -10.49
C THR A 230 -11.74 4.98 -11.54
N TRP A 231 -10.92 4.03 -11.11
CA TRP A 231 -10.34 3.01 -11.98
C TRP A 231 -10.11 1.71 -11.22
N GLN A 232 -9.90 0.62 -11.96
CA GLN A 232 -9.55 -0.69 -11.42
C GLN A 232 -8.69 -1.42 -12.43
N ALA A 233 -7.54 -1.91 -11.98
CA ALA A 233 -6.72 -2.84 -12.73
C ALA A 233 -7.04 -4.28 -12.32
N ARG A 234 -7.45 -5.10 -13.28
CA ARG A 234 -7.80 -6.51 -13.08
C ARG A 234 -6.96 -7.41 -13.95
N GLN A 235 -6.32 -8.40 -13.35
CA GLN A 235 -5.72 -9.49 -14.09
C GLN A 235 -6.80 -10.43 -14.60
N THR A 236 -6.92 -10.56 -15.92
CA THR A 236 -7.96 -11.38 -16.56
C THR A 236 -7.45 -12.78 -16.93
N GLY A 237 -6.15 -13.01 -16.80
CA GLY A 237 -5.48 -14.25 -17.18
C GLY A 237 -3.98 -14.21 -16.83
N PRO A 238 -3.27 -15.35 -16.93
CA PRO A 238 -1.87 -15.46 -16.51
C PRO A 238 -0.94 -14.44 -17.17
N SER A 239 -1.27 -13.98 -18.37
CA SER A 239 -0.52 -12.98 -19.13
C SER A 239 -1.45 -11.90 -19.70
N SER A 240 -2.50 -11.50 -18.96
CA SER A 240 -3.42 -10.45 -19.41
C SER A 240 -3.92 -9.57 -18.27
N VAL A 241 -4.01 -8.27 -18.53
CA VAL A 241 -4.51 -7.27 -17.58
C VAL A 241 -5.45 -6.27 -18.26
N GLU A 242 -6.44 -5.81 -17.51
CA GLU A 242 -7.47 -4.91 -17.98
C GLU A 242 -7.57 -3.73 -17.02
N CYS A 243 -7.70 -2.51 -17.55
CA CYS A 243 -7.99 -1.31 -16.77
C CYS A 243 -9.43 -0.85 -17.02
N LEU A 244 -10.31 -1.00 -16.04
CA LEU A 244 -11.64 -0.40 -16.05
C LEU A 244 -11.54 1.01 -15.49
N PHE A 245 -12.25 1.98 -16.07
CA PHE A 245 -12.26 3.34 -15.54
C PHE A 245 -13.59 4.04 -15.80
N THR A 246 -13.89 5.04 -14.98
CA THR A 246 -14.99 5.98 -15.16
C THR A 246 -14.43 7.39 -15.34
N VAL A 247 -15.19 8.28 -15.97
CA VAL A 247 -14.69 9.61 -16.37
C VAL A 247 -15.61 10.72 -15.86
N PHE A 248 -15.03 11.90 -15.64
CA PHE A 248 -15.84 13.08 -15.33
C PHE A 248 -16.71 13.48 -16.52
N PRO A 249 -17.90 14.06 -16.28
CA PRO A 249 -18.75 14.56 -17.35
C PRO A 249 -18.00 15.49 -18.32
N GLY A 250 -18.14 15.25 -19.62
CA GLY A 250 -17.49 16.02 -20.68
C GLY A 250 -16.09 15.54 -21.07
N ALA A 251 -15.53 14.54 -20.39
CA ALA A 251 -14.28 13.91 -20.81
C ALA A 251 -14.49 13.00 -22.04
N ASP A 252 -13.52 13.03 -22.97
CA ASP A 252 -13.50 12.13 -24.13
C ASP A 252 -13.03 10.73 -23.70
N ALA A 253 -14.00 9.86 -23.40
CA ALA A 253 -13.76 8.48 -22.99
C ALA A 253 -12.95 7.68 -24.03
N ALA A 254 -13.17 7.91 -25.33
CA ALA A 254 -12.48 7.16 -26.39
C ALA A 254 -11.00 7.55 -26.46
N ARG A 255 -10.70 8.84 -26.27
CA ARG A 255 -9.32 9.32 -26.14
C ARG A 255 -8.64 8.78 -24.89
N LEU A 256 -9.31 8.82 -23.74
CA LEU A 256 -8.78 8.28 -22.48
C LEU A 256 -8.50 6.79 -22.57
N THR A 257 -9.38 6.00 -23.20
CA THR A 257 -9.15 4.57 -23.44
C THR A 257 -7.83 4.32 -24.16
N ARG A 258 -7.53 5.11 -25.21
CA ARG A 258 -6.27 4.99 -25.97
C ARG A 258 -5.06 5.39 -25.13
N GLU A 259 -5.15 6.51 -24.40
CA GLU A 259 -4.07 7.02 -23.55
C GLU A 259 -3.74 6.05 -22.41
N ILE A 260 -4.75 5.57 -21.68
CA ILE A 260 -4.61 4.60 -20.60
C ILE A 260 -4.01 3.29 -21.13
N THR A 261 -4.52 2.75 -22.24
CA THR A 261 -3.98 1.52 -22.85
C THR A 261 -2.52 1.68 -23.25
N ALA A 262 -2.16 2.81 -23.88
CA ALA A 262 -0.79 3.08 -24.31
C ALA A 262 0.17 3.25 -23.12
N ASN A 263 -0.25 3.95 -22.07
CA ASN A 263 0.56 4.15 -20.85
C ASN A 263 0.80 2.82 -20.12
N THR A 264 -0.26 2.02 -19.94
CA THR A 264 -0.15 0.68 -19.35
C THR A 264 0.80 -0.19 -20.17
N ARG A 265 0.72 -0.13 -21.51
CA ARG A 265 1.63 -0.88 -22.38
C ARG A 265 3.07 -0.46 -22.23
N ALA A 266 3.35 0.84 -22.31
CA ALA A 266 4.69 1.38 -22.14
C ALA A 266 5.31 0.98 -20.80
N HIS A 267 4.50 0.97 -19.73
CA HIS A 267 4.97 0.55 -18.42
C HIS A 267 5.26 -0.96 -18.36
N LEU A 268 4.36 -1.79 -18.89
CA LEU A 268 4.58 -3.24 -18.97
C LEU A 268 5.84 -3.56 -19.78
N ASP A 269 6.08 -2.86 -20.88
CA ASP A 269 7.31 -3.00 -21.66
C ASP A 269 8.55 -2.59 -20.88
N SER A 270 8.49 -1.52 -20.08
CA SER A 270 9.59 -1.12 -19.20
C SER A 270 9.91 -2.12 -18.07
N CYS A 271 8.98 -3.03 -17.80
CA CYS A 271 9.12 -4.14 -16.86
C CYS A 271 9.43 -5.48 -17.56
N ASP A 272 9.85 -5.47 -18.83
CA ASP A 272 10.09 -6.65 -19.68
C ASP A 272 8.86 -7.58 -19.84
N CYS A 273 7.64 -7.04 -19.71
CA CYS A 273 6.39 -7.78 -19.81
C CYS A 273 5.72 -7.62 -21.18
N HIS A 274 6.50 -7.79 -22.24
CA HIS A 274 6.07 -7.59 -23.64
C HIS A 274 4.96 -8.54 -24.11
N GLN A 275 4.93 -9.75 -23.56
CA GLN A 275 3.96 -10.81 -23.87
C GLN A 275 2.64 -10.67 -23.11
N VAL A 276 2.58 -9.80 -22.08
CA VAL A 276 1.35 -9.57 -21.32
C VAL A 276 0.42 -8.73 -22.18
N SER A 277 -0.81 -9.18 -22.45
CA SER A 277 -1.80 -8.36 -23.14
C SER A 277 -2.40 -7.32 -22.19
N CYS A 278 -2.72 -6.13 -22.70
CA CYS A 278 -3.37 -5.09 -21.91
C CYS A 278 -4.48 -4.38 -22.68
N SER A 279 -5.58 -4.08 -22.00
CA SER A 279 -6.70 -3.27 -22.52
C SER A 279 -7.19 -2.26 -21.49
N ALA A 280 -7.92 -1.25 -21.95
CA ALA A 280 -8.65 -0.34 -21.08
C ALA A 280 -10.09 -0.16 -21.58
N HIS A 281 -11.03 0.00 -20.64
CA HIS A 281 -12.44 0.15 -20.94
C HIS A 281 -13.08 1.22 -20.04
N CYS A 282 -13.69 2.22 -20.66
CA CYS A 282 -14.57 3.14 -19.95
C CYS A 282 -15.88 2.40 -19.65
N VAL A 283 -16.25 2.34 -18.38
CA VAL A 283 -17.47 1.67 -17.89
C VAL A 283 -18.40 2.67 -17.22
N PRO A 284 -19.71 2.40 -17.13
CA PRO A 284 -20.64 3.31 -16.44
C PRO A 284 -20.40 3.35 -14.92
N ALA A 285 -19.98 2.23 -14.32
CA ALA A 285 -19.65 2.10 -12.91
C ALA A 285 -18.68 0.93 -12.70
N ILE A 286 -17.93 0.96 -11.60
CA ILE A 286 -17.11 -0.16 -11.12
C ILE A 286 -17.71 -0.61 -9.80
N GLU A 287 -18.09 -1.88 -9.72
CA GLU A 287 -18.77 -2.42 -8.55
C GLU A 287 -17.81 -2.54 -7.35
N PRO A 288 -18.21 -2.07 -6.16
CA PRO A 288 -17.44 -2.28 -4.94
C PRO A 288 -17.39 -3.76 -4.53
N ASN A 289 -16.31 -4.16 -3.87
CA ASN A 289 -16.19 -5.47 -3.25
C ASN A 289 -17.26 -5.64 -2.16
N PRO A 290 -18.06 -6.72 -2.18
CA PRO A 290 -19.15 -6.92 -1.21
C PRO A 290 -18.71 -7.00 0.26
N ARG A 291 -17.48 -7.44 0.53
CA ARG A 291 -16.92 -7.56 1.88
C ARG A 291 -16.38 -6.23 2.39
N SER A 292 -15.62 -5.50 1.58
CA SER A 292 -15.01 -4.24 2.02
C SER A 292 -15.85 -3.00 1.77
N GLY A 293 -16.80 -3.04 0.83
CA GLY A 293 -17.55 -1.88 0.37
C GLY A 293 -16.73 -0.91 -0.49
N LYS A 294 -15.46 -1.24 -0.81
CA LYS A 294 -14.56 -0.43 -1.64
C LYS A 294 -14.42 -1.00 -3.04
N VAL A 295 -14.18 -0.14 -4.02
CA VAL A 295 -13.60 -0.59 -5.30
C VAL A 295 -12.18 -1.06 -5.03
N ASP A 296 -11.92 -2.35 -5.25
CA ASP A 296 -10.56 -2.87 -5.22
C ASP A 296 -9.81 -2.32 -6.43
N MET A 297 -8.89 -1.39 -6.22
CA MET A 297 -8.12 -0.77 -7.31
C MET A 297 -7.25 -1.80 -8.05
N PHE A 298 -6.81 -2.84 -7.34
CA PHE A 298 -5.96 -3.90 -7.86
C PHE A 298 -6.59 -5.26 -7.60
N VAL A 299 -6.89 -5.98 -8.67
CA VAL A 299 -7.52 -7.30 -8.62
C VAL A 299 -6.61 -8.29 -9.36
N PRO A 300 -5.60 -8.87 -8.68
CA PRO A 300 -4.75 -9.89 -9.30
C PRO A 300 -5.51 -11.21 -9.46
N LEU A 301 -4.92 -12.15 -10.22
CA LEU A 301 -5.45 -13.51 -10.26
C LEU A 301 -5.34 -14.15 -8.87
N PRO A 302 -6.28 -15.03 -8.49
CA PRO A 302 -6.12 -15.86 -7.31
C PRO A 302 -4.83 -16.66 -7.43
N ALA A 303 -3.99 -16.64 -6.39
CA ALA A 303 -2.81 -17.50 -6.34
C ALA A 303 -3.26 -18.96 -6.53
N HIS A 304 -2.63 -19.68 -7.46
CA HIS A 304 -2.84 -21.12 -7.60
C HIS A 304 -2.47 -21.80 -6.27
N GLY A 305 -3.48 -22.20 -5.47
CA GLY A 305 -3.26 -23.05 -4.29
C GLY A 305 -3.68 -22.53 -2.91
N GLY A 306 -4.57 -21.54 -2.80
CA GLY A 306 -5.22 -21.22 -1.52
C GLY A 306 -6.72 -21.48 -1.58
N ALA A 307 -7.21 -22.49 -0.87
CA ALA A 307 -8.66 -22.67 -0.68
C ALA A 307 -9.29 -21.37 -0.13
N PRO A 308 -10.53 -21.03 -0.50
CA PRO A 308 -11.20 -19.87 0.06
C PRO A 308 -11.25 -20.03 1.58
N ILE A 309 -10.71 -19.06 2.31
CA ILE A 309 -10.92 -18.95 3.75
C ILE A 309 -12.40 -18.63 3.92
N ALA A 310 -13.15 -19.65 4.34
CA ALA A 310 -14.55 -19.56 4.74
C ALA A 310 -14.71 -18.71 6.01
#